data_AF-A0AAW0XSD7-F1
#
_entry.id   AF-A0AAW0XSD7-F1
#
_cell.length_a   1.000
_cell.length_b   1.000
_cell.length_c   1.000
_cell.angle_alpha   90.00
_cell.angle_beta   90.00
_cell.angle_gamma   90.00
#
_symmetry.space_group_name_H-M   'P 1'
#
loop_
_entity.id
_entity.type
_entity.pdbx_description
1 polymer ?
#
loop_
_entity_poly.entity_id
_entity_poly.type
_entity_poly.pdbx_seq_one_letter_code
_entity_poly.pdbx_strand_id
1 'polypeptide(L)'
;GINFCPGVDVENVTTPTPTDHSDRPILFNILVDPAERYPIAFNASEYNIQVPVLQQVVSDHRAHLEPGEPQLNWCDPAVMHWAPPGCEELGKCLKIPPSNPTLCVWPH
;
A
#
# COMPACT_ATOMS: atom_id res chain seq x y z
N GLY A 1 -5.22 13.49 12.16
CA GLY A 1 -4.60 12.65 11.14
C GLY A 1 -3.22 12.25 11.60
N ILE A 2 -2.75 11.08 11.18
CA ILE A 2 -1.34 10.68 11.33
C ILE A 2 -0.56 11.41 10.23
N ASN A 3 0.59 12.00 10.56
CA ASN A 3 1.47 12.59 9.55
C ASN A 3 2.55 11.58 9.16
N PHE A 4 2.39 10.94 8.01
CA PHE A 4 3.38 10.00 7.46
C PHE A 4 4.62 10.69 6.88
N CYS A 5 4.56 11.99 6.61
CA CYS A 5 5.58 12.78 5.91
C CYS A 5 5.98 14.03 6.72
N PRO A 6 6.46 13.90 7.97
CA PRO A 6 6.79 15.06 8.79
C PRO A 6 7.89 15.91 8.16
N GLY A 7 7.61 17.20 7.94
CA GLY A 7 8.56 18.15 7.34
C GLY A 7 8.77 18.00 5.83
N VAL A 8 7.92 17.21 5.15
CA VAL A 8 7.95 17.03 3.70
C VAL A 8 6.59 17.39 3.13
N ASP A 9 6.59 18.30 2.15
CA ASP A 9 5.41 18.69 1.39
C ASP A 9 5.84 18.95 -0.06
N VAL A 10 5.39 18.09 -0.98
CA VAL A 10 5.62 18.17 -2.41
C VAL A 10 4.25 18.30 -3.09
N GLU A 11 4.02 19.45 -3.73
CA GLU A 11 2.74 19.81 -4.31
C GLU A 11 2.25 18.75 -5.31
N ASN A 12 0.98 18.34 -5.17
CA ASN A 12 0.34 17.29 -5.97
C ASN A 12 0.99 15.90 -5.90
N VAL A 13 1.93 15.67 -4.97
CA VAL A 13 2.60 14.36 -4.77
C VAL A 13 2.27 13.83 -3.38
N THR A 14 2.57 14.58 -2.32
CA THR A 14 2.26 14.20 -0.93
C THR A 14 0.86 14.64 -0.54
N THR A 15 -0.16 14.14 -1.25
CA THR A 15 -1.56 14.52 -1.02
C THR A 15 -2.16 13.75 0.14
N PRO A 16 -3.06 14.36 0.94
CA PRO A 16 -3.71 13.69 2.07
C PRO A 16 -4.82 12.71 1.65
N THR A 17 -5.15 12.68 0.36
CA THR A 17 -6.23 11.86 -0.22
C THR A 17 -5.71 11.12 -1.45
N PRO A 18 -6.14 9.87 -1.69
CA PRO A 18 -5.81 9.15 -2.91
C PRO A 18 -6.12 10.00 -4.15
N THR A 19 -5.08 10.31 -4.92
CA THR A 19 -5.18 11.15 -6.12
C THR A 19 -4.85 10.30 -7.33
N ASP A 20 -5.78 10.25 -8.29
CA ASP A 20 -5.62 9.43 -9.49
C ASP A 20 -4.74 10.14 -10.53
N HIS A 21 -3.69 9.45 -10.95
CA HIS A 21 -2.75 9.87 -11.99
C HIS A 21 -2.61 8.82 -13.11
N SER A 22 -3.57 7.90 -13.25
CA SER A 22 -3.49 6.79 -14.20
C SER A 22 -3.33 7.26 -15.66
N ASP A 23 -4.06 8.30 -16.05
CA ASP A 23 -3.99 8.88 -17.40
C ASP A 23 -2.73 9.73 -17.63
N ARG A 24 -2.18 10.30 -16.55
CA ARG A 24 -1.01 11.19 -16.59
C ARG A 24 -0.14 10.97 -15.36
N PRO A 25 0.68 9.91 -15.35
CA PRO A 25 1.50 9.56 -14.21
C PRO A 25 2.49 10.68 -13.85
N ILE A 26 2.83 10.81 -12.57
CA ILE A 26 3.92 11.66 -12.15
C ILE A 26 5.23 10.88 -12.36
N LEU A 27 6.19 11.48 -13.05
CA LEU A 27 7.47 10.85 -13.37
C LEU A 27 8.62 11.54 -12.63
N PHE A 28 9.51 10.76 -12.02
CA PHE A 28 10.74 11.23 -11.39
C PHE A 28 11.96 10.53 -11.98
N ASN A 29 13.10 11.24 -11.98
CA ASN A 29 14.40 10.64 -12.29
C ASN A 29 15.15 10.38 -10.98
N ILE A 30 15.14 9.12 -10.53
CA ILE A 30 15.70 8.73 -9.22
C ILE A 30 17.21 8.97 -9.11
N LEU A 31 17.96 9.01 -10.22
CA LEU A 31 19.40 9.27 -10.19
C LEU A 31 19.71 10.73 -9.83
N VAL A 32 18.83 11.65 -10.19
CA VAL A 32 19.00 13.10 -9.99
C VAL A 32 18.16 13.59 -8.81
N ASP A 33 16.97 13.02 -8.62
CA ASP A 33 15.99 13.38 -7.60
C ASP A 33 15.53 12.13 -6.82
N PRO A 34 16.38 11.61 -5.92
CA PRO A 34 16.04 10.45 -5.09
C PRO A 34 14.97 10.76 -4.03
N ALA A 35 14.64 12.05 -3.83
CA ALA A 35 13.67 12.50 -2.83
C ALA A 35 12.30 12.85 -3.43
N GLU A 36 12.09 12.59 -4.73
CA GLU A 36 10.82 12.79 -5.44
C GLU A 36 10.24 14.21 -5.24
N ARG A 37 11.11 15.23 -5.30
CA ARG A 37 10.74 16.64 -5.11
C ARG A 37 10.45 17.38 -6.40
N TYR A 38 10.99 16.91 -7.52
CA TYR A 38 11.02 17.63 -8.80
C TYR A 38 10.46 16.73 -9.91
N PRO A 39 9.12 16.66 -10.05
CA PRO A 39 8.51 15.86 -11.09
C PRO A 39 8.90 16.37 -12.49
N ILE A 40 9.13 15.45 -13.40
CA ILE A 40 9.43 15.77 -14.80
C ILE A 40 8.17 16.33 -15.45
N ALA A 41 8.30 17.50 -16.08
CA ALA A 41 7.20 18.15 -16.76
C ALA A 41 6.61 17.29 -17.89
N PHE A 42 5.29 17.31 -18.04
CA PHE A 42 4.58 16.49 -19.04
C PHE A 42 4.96 16.80 -20.49
N ASN A 43 5.47 18.00 -20.77
CA ASN A 43 5.95 18.41 -22.10
C ASN A 43 7.43 18.08 -22.33
N ALA A 44 8.14 17.55 -21.35
CA ALA A 44 9.56 17.19 -21.49
C ALA A 44 9.74 15.97 -22.40
N SER A 45 10.83 15.95 -23.15
CA SER A 45 11.18 14.81 -24.00
C SER A 45 11.34 13.53 -23.18
N GLU A 46 11.93 13.62 -21.98
CA GLU A 46 12.13 12.48 -21.09
C GLU A 46 10.80 11.85 -20.69
N TYR A 47 9.81 12.68 -20.31
CA TYR A 47 8.46 12.20 -20.00
C TYR A 47 7.82 11.45 -21.18
N ASN A 48 7.83 12.07 -22.36
CA ASN A 48 7.21 11.52 -23.56
C ASN A 48 7.89 10.24 -24.06
N ILE A 49 9.16 10.02 -23.72
CA ILE A 49 9.89 8.79 -24.06
C ILE A 49 9.65 7.70 -23.01
N GLN A 50 9.73 8.04 -21.72
CA GLN A 50 9.74 7.05 -20.64
C GLN A 50 8.36 6.57 -20.24
N VAL A 51 7.36 7.45 -20.16
CA VAL A 51 6.00 7.07 -19.71
C VAL A 51 5.38 5.98 -20.58
N PRO A 52 5.42 6.04 -21.93
CA PRO A 52 4.86 4.98 -22.76
C PRO A 52 5.53 3.61 -22.52
N VAL A 53 6.85 3.59 -22.33
CA VAL A 53 7.62 2.37 -22.05
C VAL A 53 7.18 1.76 -20.72
N LEU A 54 7.08 2.59 -19.67
CA LEU A 54 6.64 2.16 -18.35
C LEU A 54 5.18 1.66 -18.38
N GLN A 55 4.29 2.39 -19.06
CA GLN A 55 2.89 2.00 -19.21
C GLN A 55 2.73 0.67 -19.94
N GLN A 56 3.54 0.40 -20.97
CA GLN A 56 3.53 -0.88 -21.66
C GLN A 56 3.91 -2.02 -20.70
N VAL A 57 5.00 -1.87 -19.94
CA VAL A 57 5.45 -2.87 -18.96
C VAL A 57 4.39 -3.10 -17.86
N VAL A 58 3.76 -2.03 -17.36
CA VAL A 58 2.68 -2.12 -16.37
C VAL A 58 1.45 -2.83 -16.97
N SER A 59 1.09 -2.51 -18.21
CA SER A 59 -0.02 -3.16 -18.92
C SER A 59 0.23 -4.64 -19.11
N ASP A 60 1.42 -5.01 -19.58
CA ASP A 60 1.81 -6.41 -19.78
C ASP A 60 1.81 -7.17 -18.45
N HIS A 61 2.33 -6.58 -17.38
CA HIS A 61 2.26 -7.18 -16.05
C HIS A 61 0.82 -7.43 -15.60
N ARG A 62 -0.05 -6.43 -15.72
CA ARG A 62 -1.47 -6.53 -15.31
C ARG A 62 -2.26 -7.53 -16.14
N ALA A 63 -1.95 -7.67 -17.43
CA ALA A 63 -2.63 -8.62 -18.31
C ALA A 63 -2.37 -10.08 -17.93
N HIS A 64 -1.27 -10.37 -17.24
CA HIS A 64 -0.86 -11.73 -16.85
C HIS A 64 -0.89 -11.95 -15.33
N LEU A 65 -1.27 -10.93 -14.55
CA LEU A 65 -1.39 -11.04 -13.10
C LEU A 65 -2.71 -11.75 -12.77
N GLU A 66 -2.60 -12.88 -12.07
CA GLU A 66 -3.73 -13.55 -11.43
C GLU A 66 -3.68 -13.26 -9.91
N PRO A 67 -4.46 -12.30 -9.39
CA PRO A 67 -4.45 -11.97 -7.97
C PRO A 67 -4.99 -13.15 -7.15
N GLY A 68 -4.31 -13.48 -6.05
CA GLY A 68 -4.81 -14.45 -5.08
C GLY A 68 -5.99 -13.89 -4.27
N GLU A 69 -6.74 -14.79 -3.64
CA GLU A 69 -7.84 -14.41 -2.76
C GLU A 69 -7.33 -13.58 -1.55
N PRO A 70 -7.96 -12.43 -1.24
CA PRO A 70 -7.50 -11.53 -0.20
C PRO A 70 -7.64 -12.16 1.20
N GLN A 71 -6.49 -12.45 1.82
CA GLN A 71 -6.44 -13.10 3.14
C GLN A 71 -6.64 -12.14 4.32
N LEU A 72 -6.61 -10.83 4.07
CA LEU A 72 -6.61 -9.79 5.10
C LEU A 72 -7.97 -9.11 5.29
N ASN A 73 -9.04 -9.65 4.70
CA ASN A 73 -10.37 -9.02 4.78
C ASN A 73 -11.09 -9.31 6.09
N TRP A 74 -10.83 -10.46 6.72
CA TRP A 74 -11.62 -10.97 7.84
C TRP A 74 -10.83 -10.98 9.13
N CYS A 75 -11.47 -10.51 10.20
CA CYS A 75 -10.94 -10.44 11.56
C CYS A 75 -11.90 -11.14 12.52
N ASP A 76 -11.35 -11.84 13.50
CA ASP A 76 -12.12 -12.46 14.59
C ASP A 76 -11.32 -12.38 15.90
N PRO A 77 -11.84 -11.71 16.95
CA PRO A 77 -11.20 -11.71 18.25
C PRO A 77 -10.93 -13.10 18.82
N ALA A 78 -11.73 -14.11 18.46
CA ALA A 78 -11.54 -15.47 18.95
C ALA A 78 -10.27 -16.16 18.44
N VAL A 79 -9.71 -15.72 17.30
CA VAL A 79 -8.50 -16.33 16.71
C VAL A 79 -7.19 -15.68 17.17
N MET A 80 -7.25 -14.72 18.11
CA MET A 80 -6.07 -14.15 18.73
C MET A 80 -5.34 -15.19 19.60
N HIS A 81 -4.14 -14.85 20.10
CA HIS A 81 -3.27 -15.72 20.88
C HIS A 81 -3.75 -15.99 22.32
N TRP A 82 -5.01 -16.39 22.50
CA TRP A 82 -5.59 -16.70 23.82
C TRP A 82 -5.00 -17.98 24.42
N ALA A 83 -4.85 -19.04 23.62
CA ALA A 83 -4.35 -20.33 24.07
C ALA A 83 -3.39 -20.96 23.06
N PRO A 84 -2.19 -20.38 22.86
CA PRO A 84 -1.20 -20.95 21.96
C PRO A 84 -0.67 -22.29 22.48
N PRO A 85 -0.17 -23.19 21.59
CA PRO A 85 0.45 -24.44 22.01
C PRO A 85 1.53 -24.23 23.07
N GLY A 86 1.50 -25.05 24.14
CA GLY A 86 2.41 -24.93 25.29
C GLY A 86 1.92 -23.99 26.41
N CYS A 87 0.80 -23.28 26.24
CA CYS A 87 0.27 -22.41 27.30
C CYS A 87 -0.18 -23.19 28.55
N GLU A 88 -0.57 -24.45 28.41
CA GLU A 88 -1.05 -25.28 29.52
C GLU A 88 0.07 -25.61 30.51
N GLU A 89 1.22 -26.07 30.00
CA GLU A 89 2.42 -26.38 30.80
C GLU A 89 2.94 -25.14 31.53
N LEU A 90 2.80 -23.97 30.91
CA LEU A 90 3.21 -22.69 31.48
C LEU A 90 2.14 -22.07 32.41
N GLY A 91 0.93 -22.63 32.46
CA GLY A 91 -0.20 -22.04 33.18
C GLY A 91 -0.60 -20.65 32.67
N LYS A 92 -0.45 -20.40 31.37
CA LYS A 92 -0.63 -19.08 30.71
C LYS A 92 -1.77 -19.01 29.70
N CYS A 93 -2.60 -20.04 29.59
CA CYS A 93 -3.76 -19.98 28.71
C CYS A 93 -4.79 -18.96 29.21
N LEU A 94 -5.40 -18.22 28.29
CA LEU A 94 -6.48 -17.28 28.55
C LEU A 94 -7.79 -17.80 27.96
N LYS A 95 -8.91 -17.30 28.48
CA LYS A 95 -10.25 -17.66 27.99
C LYS A 95 -10.53 -17.01 26.63
N ILE A 96 -10.87 -17.84 25.65
CA ILE A 96 -11.22 -17.41 24.29
C ILE A 96 -12.62 -16.76 24.31
N PRO A 97 -12.82 -15.57 23.72
CA PRO A 97 -14.14 -14.95 23.55
C PRO A 97 -14.97 -15.68 22.48
N PRO A 98 -16.30 -15.48 22.41
CA PRO A 98 -17.11 -16.03 21.33
C PRO A 98 -16.64 -15.51 19.96
N SER A 99 -16.55 -16.42 18.99
CA SER A 99 -16.21 -16.09 17.61
C SER A 99 -17.31 -15.26 16.96
N ASN A 100 -16.92 -14.20 16.27
CA ASN A 100 -17.80 -13.39 15.43
C ASN A 100 -16.98 -12.76 14.29
N PRO A 101 -16.73 -13.49 13.19
CA PRO A 101 -15.94 -12.98 12.08
C PRO A 101 -16.57 -11.73 11.45
N THR A 102 -15.78 -10.68 11.29
CA THR A 102 -16.20 -9.40 10.71
C THR A 102 -15.15 -8.89 9.73
N LEU A 103 -15.53 -7.93 8.89
CA LEU A 103 -14.54 -7.23 8.06
C LEU A 103 -13.56 -6.46 8.96
N CYS A 104 -12.27 -6.62 8.70
CA CYS A 104 -11.24 -5.85 9.37
C CYS A 104 -11.40 -4.35 9.08
N VAL A 105 -11.12 -3.51 10.07
CA VAL A 105 -11.05 -2.06 9.88
C VAL A 105 -9.62 -1.70 9.49
N TRP A 106 -9.42 -1.33 8.23
CA TRP A 106 -8.15 -0.82 7.72
C TRP A 106 -8.16 0.72 7.80
N PRO A 107 -7.33 1.34 8.66
CA PRO A 107 -7.26 2.79 8.73
C PRO A 107 -6.61 3.38 7.48
N HIS A 108 -7.04 4.59 7.10
CA HIS A 108 -6.40 5.43 6.09
C HIS A 108 -5.41 6.40 6.73
#